data_AF-U6J3U7-F1
#
_entry.id   AF-U6J3U7-F1
#
_cell.length_a   1.000
_cell.length_b   1.000
_cell.length_c   1.000
_cell.angle_alpha   90.00
_cell.angle_beta   90.00
_cell.angle_gamma   90.00
#
_symmetry.space_group_name_H-M   'P 1'
#
loop_
_entity.id
_entity.type
_entity.pdbx_description
1 polymer ?
#
loop_
_entity_poly.entity_id
_entity_poly.type
_entity_poly.pdbx_seq_one_letter_code
_entity_poly.pdbx_strand_id
1 'polypeptide(L)'
;MSYKDSGQPQPSLKERLQKLDEIESKVMQIMQSAGGTLDELSKDIPSQKQIEIHAHNFRDAVRDVELELISQLNYLSQVLAGLPYEKNVYKETIDLTIAAERLKNVERILSKAL
;
A
#
# COMPACT_ATOMS: atom_id res chain seq x y z
N MET A 1 -8.40 22.94 9.75
CA MET A 1 -8.70 21.50 9.79
C MET A 1 -7.47 20.82 10.36
N SER A 2 -7.47 20.48 11.66
CA SER A 2 -6.30 19.93 12.34
C SER A 2 -6.24 18.43 12.08
N TYR A 3 -5.21 17.96 11.38
CA TYR A 3 -5.00 16.53 11.20
C TYR A 3 -4.68 15.95 12.57
N LYS A 4 -5.59 15.12 13.10
CA LYS A 4 -5.28 14.25 14.24
C LYS A 4 -4.15 13.34 13.79
N ASP A 5 -2.94 13.63 14.25
CA ASP A 5 -1.84 12.70 14.27
C ASP A 5 -2.19 11.59 15.27
N SER A 6 -2.94 10.60 14.78
CA SER A 6 -3.10 9.34 15.49
C SER A 6 -1.73 8.66 15.44
N GLY A 7 -0.94 8.79 16.51
CA GLY A 7 0.44 8.32 16.65
C GLY A 7 0.67 6.81 16.54
N GLN A 8 0.03 6.15 15.57
CA GLN A 8 0.44 4.85 15.08
C GLN A 8 1.47 5.05 13.97
N PRO A 9 2.62 4.36 14.02
CA PRO A 9 3.61 4.42 12.95
C PRO A 9 2.95 3.99 11.64
N GLN A 10 2.90 4.91 10.69
CA GLN A 10 2.46 4.62 9.32
C GLN A 10 3.35 3.50 8.75
N PRO A 11 2.78 2.42 8.18
CA PRO A 11 3.56 1.36 7.58
C PRO A 11 4.46 1.94 6.49
N SER A 12 5.74 1.59 6.54
CA SER A 12 6.72 2.00 5.54
C SER A 12 6.31 1.53 4.15
N LEU A 13 6.79 2.21 3.10
CA LEU A 13 6.57 1.78 1.72
C LEU A 13 6.99 0.32 1.50
N LYS A 14 8.08 -0.11 2.15
CA LYS A 14 8.56 -1.50 2.07
C LYS A 14 7.56 -2.50 2.65
N GLU A 15 7.02 -2.22 3.84
CA GLU A 15 6.01 -3.10 4.46
C GLU A 15 4.72 -3.16 3.63
N ARG A 16 4.39 -2.07 2.93
CA ARG A 16 3.23 -2.03 2.01
C ARG A 16 3.44 -2.83 0.75
N LEU A 17 4.62 -2.73 0.13
CA LEU A 17 4.97 -3.57 -1.01
C LEU A 17 4.95 -5.04 -0.63
N GLN A 18 5.51 -5.38 0.54
CA GLN A 18 5.44 -6.74 1.07
C GLN A 18 3.99 -7.21 1.28
N LYS A 19 3.09 -6.33 1.75
CA LYS A 19 1.66 -6.66 1.87
C LYS A 19 1.00 -6.92 0.51
N LEU A 20 1.41 -6.22 -0.55
CA LEU A 20 0.92 -6.49 -1.90
C LEU A 20 1.44 -7.85 -2.41
N ASP A 21 2.69 -8.20 -2.14
CA ASP A 21 3.25 -9.51 -2.47
C ASP A 21 2.50 -10.65 -1.74
N GLU A 22 2.14 -10.42 -0.47
CA GLU A 22 1.31 -11.35 0.31
C GLU A 22 -0.09 -11.53 -0.31
N ILE A 23 -0.72 -10.43 -0.76
CA ILE A 23 -2.01 -10.47 -1.47
C ILE A 23 -1.87 -11.28 -2.76
N GLU A 24 -0.82 -11.05 -3.56
CA GLU A 24 -0.57 -11.78 -4.80
C GLU A 24 -0.42 -13.29 -4.54
N SER A 25 0.30 -13.67 -3.49
CA SER A 25 0.42 -15.07 -3.06
C SER A 25 -0.94 -15.69 -2.72
N LYS A 26 -1.82 -14.95 -2.03
CA LYS A 26 -3.19 -15.43 -1.75
C LYS A 26 -4.05 -15.53 -3.02
N VAL A 27 -3.88 -14.64 -3.99
CA VAL A 27 -4.55 -14.76 -5.29
C VAL A 27 -4.14 -16.05 -6.00
N MET A 28 -2.87 -16.44 -5.92
CA MET A 28 -2.40 -17.74 -6.43
C MET A 28 -3.07 -18.91 -5.70
N GLN A 29 -3.28 -18.81 -4.38
CA GLN A 29 -4.00 -19.83 -3.59
C GLN A 29 -5.48 -19.94 -3.97
N ILE A 30 -6.13 -18.83 -4.33
CA ILE A 30 -7.50 -18.82 -4.87
C ILE A 30 -7.54 -19.64 -6.15
N MET A 31 -6.62 -19.37 -7.08
CA MET A 31 -6.53 -20.11 -8.36
C MET A 31 -6.27 -21.60 -8.13
N GLN A 32 -5.37 -21.94 -7.20
CA GLN A 32 -5.07 -23.33 -6.86
C GLN A 32 -6.28 -24.04 -6.25
N SER A 33 -7.02 -23.39 -5.35
CA SER A 33 -8.20 -23.96 -4.71
C SER A 33 -9.35 -24.15 -5.70
N ALA A 34 -9.55 -23.20 -6.62
CA ALA A 34 -10.50 -23.34 -7.71
C ALA A 34 -10.10 -24.51 -8.64
N GLY A 35 -8.82 -24.57 -9.04
CA GLY A 35 -8.27 -25.65 -9.85
C GLY A 35 -8.44 -27.03 -9.20
N GLY A 36 -8.13 -27.15 -7.91
CA GLY A 36 -8.32 -28.40 -7.16
C GLY A 36 -9.79 -28.81 -7.04
N THR A 37 -10.71 -27.84 -6.91
CA THR A 37 -12.15 -28.12 -6.93
C THR A 37 -12.58 -28.70 -8.27
N LEU A 38 -12.14 -28.08 -9.38
CA LEU A 38 -12.48 -28.53 -10.73
C LEU A 38 -11.83 -29.88 -11.07
N ASP A 39 -10.58 -30.09 -10.66
CA ASP A 39 -9.87 -31.36 -10.84
C ASP A 39 -10.58 -32.50 -10.10
N GLU A 40 -10.99 -32.28 -8.85
CA GLU A 40 -11.74 -33.28 -8.07
C GLU A 40 -13.10 -33.60 -8.70
N LEU A 41 -13.82 -32.58 -9.19
CA LEU A 41 -15.09 -32.76 -9.90
C LEU A 41 -14.95 -33.49 -11.23
N SER A 42 -13.75 -33.48 -11.83
CA SER A 42 -13.48 -34.16 -13.11
C SER A 42 -13.24 -35.67 -12.97
N LYS A 43 -13.08 -36.18 -11.74
CA LYS A 43 -12.83 -37.60 -11.48
C LYS A 43 -14.08 -38.44 -11.70
N ASP A 44 -13.89 -39.70 -12.09
CA ASP A 44 -14.99 -40.67 -12.25
C ASP A 44 -15.80 -40.87 -10.95
N ILE A 45 -15.12 -40.76 -9.80
CA ILE A 45 -15.73 -40.82 -8.46
C ILE A 45 -15.22 -39.62 -7.64
N PRO A 46 -15.93 -38.47 -7.67
CA PRO A 46 -15.53 -37.29 -6.92
C PRO A 46 -15.65 -37.46 -5.40
N SER A 47 -14.68 -36.95 -4.65
CA SER A 47 -14.74 -36.90 -3.19
C SER A 47 -15.42 -35.61 -2.71
N GLN A 48 -16.64 -35.75 -2.19
CA GLN A 48 -17.40 -34.64 -1.61
C GLN A 48 -16.59 -33.87 -0.54
N LYS A 49 -15.85 -34.60 0.30
CA LYS A 49 -15.02 -33.99 1.35
C LYS A 49 -13.91 -33.11 0.78
N GLN A 50 -13.25 -33.54 -0.31
CA GLN A 50 -12.19 -32.75 -0.93
C GLN A 50 -12.76 -31.50 -1.62
N ILE A 51 -13.90 -31.65 -2.31
CA ILE A 51 -14.62 -30.53 -2.91
C ILE A 51 -14.96 -29.47 -1.85
N GLU A 52 -15.49 -29.89 -0.71
CA GLU A 52 -15.83 -28.98 0.39
C GLU A 52 -14.60 -28.27 0.96
N ILE A 53 -13.48 -28.97 1.14
CA ILE A 53 -12.21 -28.37 1.59
C ILE A 53 -11.71 -27.33 0.59
N HIS A 54 -11.66 -27.66 -0.70
CA HIS A 54 -11.18 -26.74 -1.73
C HIS A 54 -12.10 -25.52 -1.89
N ALA A 55 -13.42 -25.71 -1.86
CA ALA A 55 -14.39 -24.63 -1.94
C ALA A 55 -14.34 -23.72 -0.70
N HIS A 56 -14.13 -24.29 0.49
CA HIS A 56 -13.95 -23.52 1.72
C HIS A 56 -12.69 -22.66 1.65
N ASN A 57 -11.54 -23.26 1.31
CA ASN A 57 -10.27 -22.55 1.18
C ASN A 57 -10.33 -21.45 0.12
N PHE A 58 -11.01 -21.70 -1.01
CA PHE A 58 -11.27 -20.70 -2.03
C PHE A 58 -12.03 -19.50 -1.45
N ARG A 59 -13.15 -19.75 -0.75
CA ARG A 59 -13.99 -18.69 -0.19
C ARG A 59 -13.23 -17.85 0.84
N ASP A 60 -12.48 -18.50 1.73
CA ASP A 60 -11.69 -17.81 2.75
C ASP A 60 -10.60 -16.95 2.12
N ALA A 61 -9.84 -17.51 1.16
CA ALA A 61 -8.80 -16.76 0.48
C ALA A 61 -9.35 -15.55 -0.30
N VAL A 62 -10.50 -15.69 -0.97
CA VAL A 62 -11.19 -14.57 -1.65
C VAL A 62 -11.56 -13.47 -0.66
N ARG A 63 -12.18 -13.82 0.47
CA ARG A 63 -12.57 -12.86 1.50
C ARG A 63 -11.36 -12.13 2.06
N ASP A 64 -10.29 -12.85 2.35
CA ASP A 64 -9.09 -12.27 2.95
C ASP A 64 -8.39 -11.31 1.97
N VAL A 65 -8.31 -11.67 0.68
CA VAL A 65 -7.80 -10.78 -0.38
C VAL A 65 -8.66 -9.51 -0.51
N GLU A 66 -9.98 -9.66 -0.49
CA GLU A 66 -10.91 -8.51 -0.57
C GLU A 66 -10.69 -7.53 0.60
N LEU A 67 -10.64 -8.04 1.83
CA LEU A 67 -10.43 -7.21 3.02
C LEU A 67 -9.08 -6.50 3.01
N GLU A 68 -8.02 -7.18 2.60
CA GLU A 68 -6.68 -6.61 2.52
C GLU A 68 -6.57 -5.54 1.43
N LEU A 69 -7.16 -5.77 0.24
CA LEU A 69 -7.20 -4.76 -0.82
C LEU A 69 -8.00 -3.53 -0.42
N ILE A 70 -9.15 -3.69 0.23
CA ILE A 70 -9.93 -2.57 0.77
C ILE A 70 -9.08 -1.77 1.77
N SER A 71 -8.31 -2.43 2.63
CA SER A 71 -7.41 -1.77 3.58
C SER A 71 -6.34 -0.93 2.85
N GLN A 72 -5.71 -1.47 1.80
CA GLN A 72 -4.73 -0.74 1.00
C GLN A 72 -5.37 0.45 0.26
N LEU A 73 -6.57 0.29 -0.30
CA LEU A 73 -7.31 1.36 -0.97
C LEU A 73 -7.71 2.48 -0.01
N ASN A 74 -8.16 2.14 1.20
CA ASN A 74 -8.49 3.12 2.23
C ASN A 74 -7.26 3.92 2.65
N TYR A 75 -6.12 3.26 2.79
CA TYR A 75 -4.87 3.96 3.05
C TYR A 75 -4.47 4.89 1.90
N LEU A 76 -4.47 4.40 0.65
CA LEU A 76 -4.15 5.22 -0.51
C LEU A 76 -5.07 6.44 -0.56
N SER A 77 -6.36 6.26 -0.28
CA SER A 77 -7.32 7.36 -0.21
C SER A 77 -6.96 8.36 0.91
N GLN A 78 -6.55 7.88 2.08
CA GLN A 78 -6.13 8.73 3.20
C GLN A 78 -4.85 9.52 2.90
N VAL A 79 -3.87 8.89 2.26
CA VAL A 79 -2.58 9.53 1.93
C VAL A 79 -2.73 10.46 0.73
N LEU A 80 -3.43 10.06 -0.32
CA LEU A 80 -3.70 10.91 -1.49
C LEU A 80 -4.57 12.12 -1.11
N ALA A 81 -5.46 12.01 -0.12
CA ALA A 81 -6.20 13.15 0.40
C ALA A 81 -5.34 14.16 1.19
N GLY A 82 -4.13 13.77 1.61
CA GLY A 82 -3.19 14.60 2.35
C GLY A 82 -1.93 15.00 1.58
N LEU A 83 -1.69 14.43 0.39
CA LEU A 83 -0.54 14.79 -0.43
C LEU A 83 -0.85 16.08 -1.21
N PRO A 84 -0.13 17.19 -0.97
CA PRO A 84 -0.05 18.20 -2.01
C PRO A 84 0.56 17.49 -3.22
N TYR A 85 -0.17 17.47 -4.33
CA TYR A 85 0.28 16.94 -5.60
C TYR A 85 1.75 17.32 -5.80
N GLU A 86 2.68 16.36 -5.84
CA GLU A 86 4.14 16.60 -5.74
C GLU A 86 4.63 17.73 -6.67
N LYS A 87 3.97 17.90 -7.83
CA LYS A 87 4.28 18.96 -8.79
C LYS A 87 4.04 20.38 -8.27
N ASN A 88 3.18 20.59 -7.28
CA ASN A 88 2.88 21.92 -6.74
C ASN A 88 3.87 22.34 -5.65
N VAL A 89 4.33 21.41 -4.81
CA VAL A 89 5.18 21.73 -3.65
C VAL A 89 6.67 21.57 -3.94
N TYR A 90 7.08 20.75 -4.92
CA TYR A 90 8.50 20.60 -5.25
C TYR A 90 9.14 21.94 -5.64
N LYS A 91 8.48 22.69 -6.54
CA LYS A 91 8.97 24.01 -6.97
C LYS A 91 9.07 24.99 -5.79
N GLU A 92 8.01 25.08 -4.99
CA GLU A 92 7.96 25.97 -3.82
C GLU A 92 9.04 25.61 -2.78
N THR A 93 9.29 24.31 -2.55
CA THR A 93 10.32 23.82 -1.62
C THR A 93 11.72 24.15 -2.11
N ILE A 94 12.00 23.96 -3.41
CA ILE A 94 13.28 24.31 -4.02
C ILE A 94 13.48 25.83 -3.99
N ASP A 95 12.45 26.60 -4.36
CA ASP A 95 12.51 28.06 -4.33
C ASP A 95 12.79 28.58 -2.91
N LEU A 96 12.14 28.01 -1.89
CA LEU A 96 12.39 28.32 -0.48
C LEU A 96 13.82 27.96 -0.05
N THR A 97 14.29 26.77 -0.43
CA THR A 97 15.64 26.29 -0.09
C THR A 97 16.70 27.20 -0.69
N ILE A 98 16.56 27.56 -1.96
CA ILE A 98 17.46 28.49 -2.66
C ILE A 98 17.40 29.89 -2.03
N ALA A 99 16.21 30.38 -1.66
CA ALA A 99 16.07 31.66 -0.98
C ALA A 99 16.77 31.67 0.39
N ALA A 100 16.66 30.59 1.17
CA ALA A 100 17.34 30.44 2.45
C ALA A 100 18.87 30.41 2.30
N GLU A 101 19.39 29.71 1.29
CA GLU A 101 20.82 29.69 0.98
C GLU A 101 21.35 31.07 0.56
N ARG A 102 20.57 31.80 -0.25
CA ARG A 102 20.91 33.18 -0.65
C ARG A 102 20.97 34.10 0.57
N LEU A 103 19.99 34.02 1.46
CA LEU A 103 19.96 34.82 2.69
C LEU A 103 21.18 34.55 3.56
N LYS A 104 21.50 33.27 3.80
CA LYS A 104 22.67 32.86 4.59
C LYS A 104 23.99 33.37 3.99
N ASN A 105 24.06 33.43 2.66
CA ASN A 105 25.22 33.99 1.97
C ASN A 105 25.35 35.51 2.17
N VAL A 106 24.24 36.25 2.10
CA VAL A 106 24.22 37.69 2.38
C VAL A 106 24.61 37.98 3.83
N GLU A 107 24.05 37.25 4.79
CA GLU A 107 24.41 37.36 6.21
C GLU A 107 25.91 37.15 6.44
N ARG A 108 26.49 36.13 5.78
CA ARG A 108 27.93 35.83 5.87
C ARG A 108 28.81 36.92 5.25
N ILE A 109 28.33 37.62 4.23
CA ILE A 109 29.07 38.73 3.61
C ILE A 109 29.02 39.95 4.53
N LEU A 110 27.84 40.28 5.04
CA LEU A 110 27.64 41.40 5.96
C LEU A 110 28.44 41.21 7.27
N SER A 111 28.49 39.99 7.81
CA SER A 111 29.27 39.69 9.01
C SER A 111 30.79 39.76 8.82
N LYS A 112 31.28 39.79 7.58
CA LYS A 112 32.70 40.00 7.25
C LYS A 112 33.03 41.45 6.91
N ALA A 113 32.01 42.27 6.63
CA ALA A 113 32.17 43.66 6.23
C ALA A 113 32.02 44.64 7.41
N LEU A 114 31.51 44.17 8.55
CA LEU A 114 31.48 44.83 9.85
C LEU A 114 32.63 44.31 10.73
#